data_AF-A0A7V7K021-F1
#
_entry.id   AF-A0A7V7K021-F1
#
_cell.length_a   1.000
_cell.length_b   1.000
_cell.length_c   1.000
_cell.angle_alpha   90.00
_cell.angle_beta   90.00
_cell.angle_gamma   90.00
#
_symmetry.space_group_name_H-M   'P 1'
#
loop_
_entity.id
_entity.type
_entity.pdbx_description
1 polymer ?
#
loop_
_entity_poly.entity_id
_entity_poly.type
_entity_poly.pdbx_seq_one_letter_code
_entity_poly.pdbx_strand_id
1 'polypeptide(L)'
;MIYYRQHNSPGCGGCLFVLALIMVALGGAPLLFEFFGFLIFMGFFLLFIVGLGFFGLSYYIKSQVSKYEQSQTETHNVFVFLLVNILIKIARIDGTVTKDETNTIVNFFRTHLNYSQNQLYWVRDLIKEAITSDLSMDALLADFKGRFAYEPRLILLELIYQVLFTNHEVTAQELALVQNIADFLEIPPYDHLSIKSKYVGGAGRARTQAAGDSRYYEVLGLAPDAGFDEIKSAYRGLSMKYHPDKVGHLGEEFRQVAEEKMKELNEAYQYLKKKFAK
;
A
#
# COMPACT_ATOMS: atom_id res chain seq x y z
N MET A 1 34.30 -38.73 -30.96
CA MET A 1 33.61 -38.21 -29.76
C MET A 1 33.22 -39.40 -28.90
N ILE A 2 33.78 -39.48 -27.70
CA ILE A 2 33.67 -40.63 -26.80
C ILE A 2 32.34 -40.54 -26.04
N TYR A 3 31.49 -41.57 -26.17
CA TYR A 3 30.31 -41.77 -25.33
C TYR A 3 30.75 -42.26 -23.94
N TYR A 4 30.63 -41.43 -22.91
CA TYR A 4 30.75 -41.88 -21.52
C TYR A 4 29.49 -42.65 -21.14
N ARG A 5 29.60 -43.98 -20.98
CA ARG A 5 28.55 -44.82 -20.41
C ARG A 5 28.67 -44.75 -18.89
N GLN A 6 27.73 -44.08 -18.23
CA GLN A 6 27.65 -43.97 -16.78
C GLN A 6 27.31 -45.35 -16.18
N HIS A 7 28.23 -45.93 -15.42
CA HIS A 7 27.94 -47.11 -14.60
C HIS A 7 27.19 -46.65 -13.35
N ASN A 8 25.93 -47.07 -13.21
CA ASN A 8 25.24 -47.02 -11.92
C ASN A 8 25.82 -48.12 -11.03
N SER A 9 26.52 -47.73 -9.96
CA SER A 9 26.84 -48.62 -8.86
C SER A 9 25.53 -49.17 -8.26
N PRO A 10 25.44 -50.47 -7.90
CA PRO A 10 24.26 -51.00 -7.24
C PRO A 10 24.08 -50.27 -5.90
N GLY A 11 22.98 -49.52 -5.79
CA GLY A 11 22.67 -48.75 -4.60
C GLY A 11 22.58 -49.66 -3.38
N CYS A 12 23.19 -49.23 -2.27
CA CYS A 12 23.29 -49.88 -0.96
C CYS A 12 21.92 -50.15 -0.26
N GLY A 13 20.80 -50.08 -0.98
CA GLY A 13 19.46 -50.29 -0.43
C GLY A 13 19.17 -51.74 -0.04
N GLY A 14 19.81 -52.71 -0.70
CA GLY A 14 19.62 -54.15 -0.40
C GLY A 14 20.14 -54.56 0.99
N CYS A 15 21.20 -53.93 1.48
CA CYS A 15 21.78 -54.26 2.78
C CYS A 15 20.85 -53.89 3.96
N LEU A 16 20.11 -52.79 3.84
CA LEU A 16 19.12 -52.38 4.85
C LEU A 16 17.96 -53.37 4.96
N PHE A 17 17.54 -53.94 3.83
CA PHE A 17 16.44 -54.89 3.78
C PHE A 17 16.82 -56.25 4.40
N VAL A 18 18.04 -56.73 4.14
CA VAL A 18 18.57 -57.96 4.72
C VAL A 18 18.79 -57.81 6.23
N LEU A 19 19.31 -56.67 6.69
CA LEU A 19 19.45 -56.37 8.12
C LEU A 19 18.10 -56.29 8.85
N ALA A 20 17.09 -55.68 8.22
CA ALA A 20 15.73 -55.65 8.77
C ALA A 20 15.13 -57.07 8.89
N LEU A 21 15.32 -57.93 7.88
CA LEU A 21 14.88 -59.33 7.92
C LEU A 21 15.58 -60.15 9.00
N ILE A 22 16.88 -59.96 9.20
CA ILE A 22 17.66 -60.62 10.28
C ILE A 22 17.17 -60.16 11.66
N MET A 23 16.90 -58.86 11.84
CA MET A 23 16.33 -58.32 13.09
C MET A 23 14.95 -58.88 13.40
N VAL A 24 14.08 -59.03 12.40
CA VAL A 24 12.76 -59.66 12.55
C VAL A 24 12.90 -61.14 12.92
N ALA A 25 13.81 -61.87 12.27
CA ALA A 25 14.04 -63.29 12.53
C ALA A 25 14.64 -63.58 13.91
N LEU A 26 15.41 -62.64 14.50
CA LEU A 26 15.99 -62.74 15.84
C LEU A 26 15.07 -62.23 16.97
N GLY A 27 13.79 -61.97 16.69
CA GLY A 27 12.81 -61.51 17.68
C GLY A 27 12.80 -60.00 17.95
N GLY A 28 13.52 -59.21 17.16
CA GLY A 28 13.58 -57.73 17.24
C GLY A 28 12.41 -57.01 16.55
N ALA A 29 11.40 -57.73 16.06
CA ALA A 29 10.22 -57.13 15.43
C ALA A 29 9.49 -56.09 16.32
N PRO A 30 9.30 -56.30 17.65
CA PRO A 30 8.70 -55.29 18.53
C PRO A 30 9.51 -53.99 18.58
N LEU A 31 10.85 -54.07 18.61
CA LEU A 31 11.74 -52.91 18.63
C LEU A 31 11.66 -52.09 17.33
N LEU A 32 11.44 -52.75 16.18
CA LEU A 32 11.20 -52.06 14.92
C LEU A 32 9.86 -51.30 14.94
N PHE A 33 8.78 -51.92 15.44
CA PHE A 33 7.50 -51.23 15.58
C PHE A 33 7.57 -50.05 16.56
N GLU A 34 8.28 -50.19 17.68
CA GLU A 34 8.52 -49.09 18.62
C GLU A 34 9.35 -47.96 17.99
N PHE A 35 10.38 -48.28 17.20
CA PHE A 35 11.19 -47.29 16.50
C PHE A 35 10.37 -46.51 15.45
N PHE A 36 9.57 -47.19 14.63
CA PHE A 36 8.68 -46.54 13.68
C PHE A 36 7.57 -45.73 14.38
N GLY A 37 7.01 -46.26 15.48
CA GLY A 37 6.06 -45.53 16.32
C GLY A 37 6.66 -44.25 16.90
N PHE A 38 7.91 -44.31 17.38
CA PHE A 38 8.66 -43.14 17.85
C PHE A 38 8.90 -42.12 16.74
N LEU A 39 9.29 -42.54 15.54
CA LEU A 39 9.48 -41.64 14.40
C LEU A 39 8.18 -40.94 14.00
N ILE A 40 7.06 -41.67 13.95
CA ILE A 40 5.75 -41.11 13.65
C ILE A 40 5.33 -40.13 14.75
N PHE A 41 5.48 -40.51 16.02
CA PHE A 41 5.19 -39.64 17.16
C PHE A 41 6.03 -38.36 17.13
N MET A 42 7.34 -38.46 16.89
CA MET A 42 8.23 -37.31 16.74
C MET A 42 7.82 -36.41 15.56
N GLY A 43 7.34 -37.00 14.46
CA GLY A 43 6.77 -36.26 13.34
C GLY A 43 5.54 -35.45 13.75
N PHE A 44 4.56 -36.08 14.41
CA PHE A 44 3.38 -35.38 14.94
C PHE A 44 3.74 -34.36 16.01
N PHE A 45 4.71 -34.64 16.86
CA PHE A 45 5.20 -33.73 17.89
C PHE A 45 5.85 -32.49 17.28
N LEU A 46 6.66 -32.64 16.23
CA LEU A 46 7.23 -31.52 15.49
C LEU A 46 6.14 -30.68 14.83
N LEU A 47 5.17 -31.32 14.15
CA LEU A 47 4.02 -30.62 13.56
C LEU A 47 3.21 -29.86 14.62
N PHE A 48 3.03 -30.46 15.80
CA PHE A 48 2.36 -29.82 16.93
C PHE A 48 3.13 -28.59 17.42
N ILE A 49 4.45 -28.67 17.59
CA ILE A 49 5.29 -27.53 17.97
C ILE A 49 5.22 -26.42 16.92
N VAL A 50 5.31 -26.76 15.63
CA VAL A 50 5.16 -25.79 14.53
C VAL A 50 3.78 -25.15 14.57
N GLY A 51 2.73 -25.93 14.82
CA GLY A 51 1.36 -25.45 14.99
C GLY A 51 1.22 -24.48 16.17
N LEU A 52 1.80 -24.81 17.33
CA LEU A 52 1.83 -23.92 18.50
C LEU A 52 2.60 -22.63 18.20
N GLY A 53 3.73 -22.73 17.51
CA GLY A 53 4.51 -21.56 17.08
C GLY A 53 3.71 -20.65 16.14
N PHE A 54 3.03 -21.24 15.16
CA PHE A 54 2.16 -20.50 14.23
C PHE A 54 0.99 -19.84 14.95
N PHE A 55 0.34 -20.55 15.88
CA PHE A 55 -0.75 -20.00 16.69
C PHE A 55 -0.26 -18.84 17.57
N GLY A 56 0.88 -19.01 18.25
CA GLY A 56 1.50 -17.96 19.07
C GLY A 56 1.86 -16.73 18.25
N LEU A 57 2.43 -16.91 17.05
CA LEU A 57 2.73 -15.81 16.13
C LEU A 57 1.45 -15.11 15.64
N SER A 58 0.43 -15.87 15.26
CA SER A 58 -0.86 -15.31 14.82
C SER A 58 -1.53 -14.49 15.93
N TYR A 59 -1.52 -15.01 17.16
CA TYR A 59 -2.02 -14.30 18.34
C TYR A 59 -1.22 -13.01 18.61
N TYR A 60 0.11 -13.08 18.53
CA TYR A 60 0.98 -11.91 18.70
C TYR A 60 0.66 -10.82 17.67
N ILE A 61 0.54 -11.18 16.37
CA ILE A 61 0.20 -10.22 15.31
C ILE A 61 -1.17 -9.58 15.60
N LYS A 62 -2.20 -10.37 15.88
CA LYS A 62 -3.55 -9.85 16.21
C LYS A 62 -3.52 -8.92 17.43
N SER A 63 -2.70 -9.24 18.44
CA SER A 63 -2.52 -8.38 19.60
C SER A 63 -1.87 -7.04 19.25
N GLN A 64 -0.86 -7.03 18.38
CA GLN A 64 -0.25 -5.78 17.90
C GLN A 64 -1.24 -4.92 17.10
N VAL A 65 -2.01 -5.56 16.22
CA VAL A 65 -3.06 -4.89 15.45
C VAL A 65 -4.08 -4.21 16.38
N SER A 66 -4.65 -4.98 17.31
CA SER A 66 -5.66 -4.46 18.24
C SER A 66 -5.12 -3.34 19.14
N LYS A 67 -3.88 -3.46 19.62
CA LYS A 67 -3.24 -2.39 20.42
C LYS A 67 -3.05 -1.11 19.62
N TYR A 68 -2.66 -1.22 18.35
CA TYR A 68 -2.49 -0.06 17.51
C TYR A 68 -3.84 0.61 17.21
N GLU A 69 -4.84 -0.17 16.79
CA GLU A 69 -6.19 0.35 16.50
C GLU A 69 -6.80 1.08 17.72
N GLN A 70 -6.65 0.53 18.93
CA GLN A 70 -7.12 1.18 20.16
C GLN A 70 -6.32 2.43 20.56
N SER A 71 -5.09 2.57 20.08
CA SER A 71 -4.25 3.74 20.36
C SER A 71 -4.61 4.95 19.52
N GLN A 72 -5.35 4.75 18.42
CA GLN A 72 -5.72 5.79 17.46
C GLN A 72 -7.17 6.24 17.65
N THR A 73 -7.51 7.37 17.04
CA THR A 73 -8.90 7.86 17.03
C THR A 73 -9.76 7.03 16.09
N GLU A 74 -11.07 6.97 16.34
CA GLU A 74 -12.01 6.31 15.42
C GLU A 74 -11.93 6.92 14.01
N THR A 75 -11.86 8.25 13.93
CA THR A 75 -11.76 8.96 12.65
C THR A 75 -10.50 8.61 11.87
N HIS A 76 -9.35 8.44 12.53
CA HIS A 76 -8.13 7.92 11.92
C HIS A 76 -8.33 6.50 11.39
N ASN A 77 -8.84 5.60 12.24
CA ASN A 77 -9.03 4.20 11.89
C ASN A 77 -9.94 4.05 10.66
N VAL A 78 -11.05 4.79 10.63
CA VAL A 78 -11.99 4.78 9.51
C VAL A 78 -11.36 5.37 8.24
N PHE A 79 -10.58 6.45 8.35
CA PHE A 79 -9.90 7.03 7.19
C PHE A 79 -8.93 6.03 6.56
N VAL A 80 -8.07 5.39 7.36
CA VAL A 80 -7.11 4.40 6.87
C VAL A 80 -7.81 3.16 6.32
N PHE A 81 -8.85 2.67 6.99
CA PHE A 81 -9.67 1.56 6.51
C PHE A 81 -10.24 1.85 5.11
N LEU A 82 -10.88 3.01 4.92
CA LEU A 82 -11.47 3.39 3.64
C LEU A 82 -10.39 3.60 2.58
N LEU A 83 -9.28 4.26 2.91
CA LEU A 83 -8.14 4.43 2.02
C LEU A 83 -7.63 3.07 1.51
N VAL A 84 -7.34 2.13 2.42
CA VAL A 84 -6.84 0.79 2.04
C VAL A 84 -7.85 0.04 1.18
N ASN A 85 -9.14 0.07 1.55
CA ASN A 85 -10.18 -0.59 0.75
C ASN A 85 -10.30 0.02 -0.65
N ILE A 86 -10.28 1.35 -0.78
CA ILE A 86 -10.32 2.04 -2.07
C ILE A 86 -9.09 1.67 -2.91
N LEU A 87 -7.88 1.71 -2.35
CA LEU A 87 -6.65 1.32 -3.07
C LEU A 87 -6.71 -0.13 -3.56
N ILE A 88 -7.24 -1.05 -2.76
CA ILE A 88 -7.41 -2.45 -3.17
C ILE A 88 -8.47 -2.61 -4.26
N LYS A 89 -9.54 -1.80 -4.25
CA LYS A 89 -10.54 -1.80 -5.33
C LYS A 89 -9.98 -1.20 -6.62
N ILE A 90 -9.09 -0.22 -6.54
CA ILE A 90 -8.33 0.31 -7.70
C ILE A 90 -7.42 -0.79 -8.26
N ALA A 91 -6.59 -1.43 -7.42
CA ALA A 91 -5.69 -2.51 -7.83
C ALA A 91 -6.44 -3.72 -8.43
N ARG A 92 -7.72 -3.91 -8.09
CA ARG A 92 -8.56 -4.98 -8.63
C ARG A 92 -9.05 -4.73 -10.07
N ILE A 93 -8.87 -3.53 -10.63
CA ILE A 93 -9.47 -3.16 -11.93
C ILE A 93 -9.05 -4.13 -13.05
N ASP A 94 -7.80 -4.58 -13.05
CA ASP A 94 -7.23 -5.49 -14.04
C ASP A 94 -7.51 -6.97 -13.74
N GLY A 95 -8.32 -7.27 -12.72
CA GLY A 95 -8.76 -8.61 -12.35
C GLY A 95 -8.41 -8.97 -10.92
N THR A 96 -7.35 -9.74 -10.71
CA THR A 96 -6.96 -10.21 -9.37
C THR A 96 -5.83 -9.38 -8.79
N VAL A 97 -5.99 -8.96 -7.54
CA VAL A 97 -4.97 -8.18 -6.83
C VAL A 97 -3.69 -9.02 -6.68
N THR A 98 -2.59 -8.51 -7.21
CA THR A 98 -1.29 -9.17 -7.21
C THR A 98 -0.52 -8.91 -5.91
N LYS A 99 0.48 -9.74 -5.64
CA LYS A 99 1.37 -9.53 -4.48
C LYS A 99 2.13 -8.20 -4.60
N ASP A 100 2.50 -7.79 -5.81
CA ASP A 100 3.27 -6.57 -6.03
C ASP A 100 2.43 -5.31 -5.78
N GLU A 101 1.15 -5.32 -6.10
CA GLU A 101 0.21 -4.25 -5.72
C GLU A 101 0.07 -4.14 -4.21
N THR A 102 -0.14 -5.26 -3.51
CA THR A 102 -0.22 -5.24 -2.04
C THR A 102 1.09 -4.76 -1.40
N ASN A 103 2.24 -5.14 -1.97
CA ASN A 103 3.54 -4.68 -1.50
C ASN A 103 3.74 -3.19 -1.79
N THR A 104 3.25 -2.68 -2.92
CA THR A 104 3.26 -1.25 -3.24
C THR A 104 2.49 -0.46 -2.19
N ILE A 105 1.28 -0.90 -1.82
CA ILE A 105 0.49 -0.28 -0.75
C ILE A 105 1.26 -0.35 0.58
N VAL A 106 1.75 -1.52 0.99
CA VAL A 106 2.50 -1.66 2.26
C VAL A 106 3.76 -0.79 2.29
N ASN A 107 4.52 -0.74 1.20
CA ASN A 107 5.72 0.08 1.09
C ASN A 107 5.37 1.56 1.10
N PHE A 108 4.27 1.96 0.46
CA PHE A 108 3.77 3.32 0.51
C PHE A 108 3.51 3.77 1.96
N PHE A 109 2.77 2.99 2.75
CA PHE A 109 2.54 3.31 4.16
C PHE A 109 3.85 3.39 4.95
N ARG A 110 4.83 2.54 4.65
CA ARG A 110 6.15 2.57 5.29
C ARG A 110 6.92 3.84 4.95
N THR A 111 7.05 4.18 3.67
CA THR A 111 8.01 5.18 3.20
C THR A 111 7.43 6.59 3.11
N HIS A 112 6.16 6.71 2.75
CA HIS A 112 5.49 8.00 2.54
C HIS A 112 4.66 8.42 3.75
N LEU A 113 4.14 7.47 4.52
CA LEU A 113 3.40 7.75 5.76
C LEU A 113 4.18 7.43 7.04
N ASN A 114 5.44 7.00 6.92
CA ASN A 114 6.34 6.72 8.04
C ASN A 114 5.83 5.65 9.02
N TYR A 115 5.04 4.68 8.55
CA TYR A 115 4.53 3.60 9.40
C TYR A 115 5.68 2.68 9.85
N SER A 116 5.78 2.47 11.15
CA SER A 116 6.67 1.49 11.76
C SER A 116 6.26 0.06 11.40
N GLN A 117 7.19 -0.88 11.60
CA GLN A 117 6.94 -2.30 11.33
C GLN A 117 5.73 -2.86 12.09
N ASN A 118 5.46 -2.37 13.30
CA ASN A 118 4.31 -2.81 14.09
C ASN A 118 2.99 -2.27 13.52
N GLN A 119 2.96 -1.02 13.07
CA GLN A 119 1.77 -0.42 12.43
C GLN A 119 1.45 -1.11 11.09
N LEU A 120 2.49 -1.55 10.36
CA LEU A 120 2.30 -2.30 9.12
C LEU A 120 1.67 -3.69 9.33
N TYR A 121 1.56 -4.21 10.55
CA TYR A 121 0.72 -5.40 10.79
C TYR A 121 -0.75 -5.08 10.57
N TRP A 122 -1.21 -3.92 11.02
CA TRP A 122 -2.60 -3.48 10.84
C TRP A 122 -2.89 -3.18 9.36
N VAL A 123 -2.00 -2.48 8.67
CA VAL A 123 -2.17 -2.23 7.22
C VAL A 123 -2.28 -3.54 6.43
N ARG A 124 -1.48 -4.56 6.76
CA ARG A 124 -1.57 -5.88 6.12
C ARG A 124 -2.87 -6.60 6.45
N ASP A 125 -3.38 -6.44 7.66
CA ASP A 125 -4.66 -7.01 8.07
C ASP A 125 -5.82 -6.35 7.31
N LEU A 126 -5.82 -5.02 7.20
CA LEU A 126 -6.77 -4.25 6.39
C LEU A 126 -6.72 -4.65 4.91
N ILE A 127 -5.54 -4.81 4.32
CA ILE A 127 -5.38 -5.27 2.94
C ILE A 127 -5.99 -6.67 2.77
N LYS A 128 -5.71 -7.58 3.71
CA LYS A 128 -6.23 -8.95 3.66
C LYS A 128 -7.76 -8.95 3.73
N GLU A 129 -8.34 -8.15 4.62
CA GLU A 129 -9.79 -7.98 4.74
C GLU A 129 -10.39 -7.39 3.45
N ALA A 130 -9.81 -6.30 2.94
CA ALA A 130 -10.24 -5.61 1.72
C ALA A 130 -10.20 -6.52 0.49
N ILE A 131 -9.23 -7.45 0.41
CA ILE A 131 -9.17 -8.43 -0.68
C ILE A 131 -10.38 -9.39 -0.63
N THR A 132 -10.80 -9.81 0.56
CA THR A 132 -11.96 -10.70 0.72
C THR A 132 -13.31 -9.98 0.77
N SER A 133 -13.29 -8.65 0.87
CA SER A 133 -14.47 -7.80 1.04
C SER A 133 -15.31 -7.67 -0.23
N ASP A 134 -16.63 -7.77 -0.06
CA ASP A 134 -17.67 -7.58 -1.07
C ASP A 134 -18.13 -6.12 -1.19
N LEU A 135 -17.62 -5.21 -0.35
CA LEU A 135 -17.95 -3.78 -0.40
C LEU A 135 -17.69 -3.20 -1.80
N SER A 136 -18.67 -2.50 -2.37
CA SER A 136 -18.50 -1.83 -3.66
C SER A 136 -17.69 -0.54 -3.51
N MET A 137 -17.05 -0.09 -4.59
CA MET A 137 -16.38 1.21 -4.64
C MET A 137 -17.35 2.34 -4.27
N ASP A 138 -18.57 2.32 -4.80
CA ASP A 138 -19.59 3.33 -4.52
C ASP A 138 -19.97 3.41 -3.04
N ALA A 139 -20.07 2.27 -2.36
CA ALA A 139 -20.36 2.23 -0.92
C ALA A 139 -19.21 2.84 -0.10
N LEU A 140 -17.96 2.54 -0.45
CA LEU A 140 -16.77 3.11 0.19
C LEU A 140 -16.70 4.62 0.00
N LEU A 141 -16.94 5.10 -1.23
CA LEU A 141 -16.90 6.53 -1.54
C LEU A 141 -18.08 7.28 -0.91
N ALA A 142 -19.27 6.68 -0.84
CA ALA A 142 -20.42 7.26 -0.16
C ALA A 142 -20.17 7.39 1.34
N ASP A 143 -19.62 6.36 1.99
CA ASP A 143 -19.25 6.39 3.40
C ASP A 143 -18.16 7.44 3.66
N PHE A 144 -17.13 7.48 2.82
CA PHE A 144 -16.07 8.48 2.92
C PHE A 144 -16.62 9.91 2.81
N LYS A 145 -17.43 10.17 1.79
CA LYS A 145 -18.05 11.49 1.57
C LYS A 145 -18.96 11.91 2.72
N GLY A 146 -19.70 10.95 3.30
CA GLY A 146 -20.62 11.21 4.41
C GLY A 146 -19.92 11.50 5.74
N ARG A 147 -18.75 10.89 5.98
CA ARG A 147 -17.99 11.05 7.23
C ARG A 147 -17.03 12.22 7.22
N PHE A 148 -16.43 12.52 6.07
CA PHE A 148 -15.35 13.48 5.98
C PHE A 148 -15.76 14.77 5.28
N ALA A 149 -15.25 15.87 5.84
CA ALA A 149 -15.29 17.20 5.24
C ALA A 149 -14.51 17.24 3.91
N TYR A 150 -14.46 18.41 3.29
CA TYR A 150 -13.84 18.57 1.99
C TYR A 150 -12.31 18.31 2.01
N GLU A 151 -11.62 18.80 3.02
CA GLU A 151 -10.16 18.75 3.11
C GLU A 151 -9.59 17.32 3.16
N PRO A 152 -10.11 16.39 3.98
CA PRO A 152 -9.71 14.98 3.91
C PRO A 152 -9.94 14.30 2.55
N ARG A 153 -10.93 14.75 1.75
CA ARG A 153 -11.17 14.20 0.40
C ARG A 153 -10.01 14.54 -0.55
N LEU A 154 -9.45 15.73 -0.42
CA LEU A 154 -8.25 16.13 -1.16
C LEU A 154 -7.04 15.30 -0.76
N ILE A 155 -6.88 15.02 0.55
CA ILE A 155 -5.80 14.14 1.03
C ILE A 155 -5.97 12.73 0.49
N LEU A 156 -7.17 12.15 0.56
CA LEU A 156 -7.44 10.83 -0.03
C LEU A 156 -7.04 10.78 -1.51
N LEU A 157 -7.43 11.79 -2.29
CA LEU A 157 -7.11 11.83 -3.72
C LEU A 157 -5.59 11.97 -3.96
N GLU A 158 -4.90 12.82 -3.21
CA GLU A 158 -3.43 12.94 -3.27
C GLU A 158 -2.75 11.59 -2.95
N LEU A 159 -3.19 10.89 -1.91
CA LEU A 159 -2.64 9.58 -1.52
C LEU A 159 -2.87 8.51 -2.61
N ILE A 160 -4.06 8.50 -3.23
CA ILE A 160 -4.36 7.59 -4.35
C ILE A 160 -3.38 7.81 -5.50
N TYR A 161 -3.14 9.07 -5.88
CA TYR A 161 -2.15 9.41 -6.91
C TYR A 161 -0.73 8.99 -6.51
N GLN A 162 -0.31 9.21 -5.26
CA GLN A 162 1.02 8.79 -4.81
C GLN A 162 1.20 7.28 -4.95
N VAL A 163 0.23 6.48 -4.51
CA VAL A 163 0.30 5.02 -4.59
C VAL A 163 0.36 4.54 -6.03
N LEU A 164 -0.53 5.04 -6.89
CA LEU A 164 -0.61 4.64 -8.30
C LEU A 164 0.70 4.89 -9.06
N PHE A 165 1.36 6.02 -8.80
CA PHE A 165 2.59 6.40 -9.51
C PHE A 165 3.88 5.89 -8.85
N THR A 166 3.79 5.00 -7.85
CA THR A 166 5.00 4.53 -7.14
C THR A 166 5.80 3.48 -7.92
N ASN A 167 5.17 2.45 -8.50
CA ASN A 167 5.90 1.25 -8.97
C ASN A 167 5.49 0.69 -10.34
N HIS A 168 4.47 1.24 -11.01
CA HIS A 168 4.03 0.76 -12.32
C HIS A 168 3.56 1.91 -13.22
N GLU A 169 3.49 1.64 -14.52
CA GLU A 169 2.89 2.57 -15.47
C GLU A 169 1.39 2.60 -15.24
N VAL A 170 0.86 3.78 -14.93
CA VAL A 170 -0.57 3.97 -14.69
C VAL A 170 -1.33 3.87 -16.00
N THR A 171 -2.28 2.95 -16.06
CA THR A 171 -3.10 2.70 -17.24
C THR A 171 -4.16 3.78 -17.44
N ALA A 172 -4.70 3.88 -18.65
CA ALA A 172 -5.81 4.79 -18.93
C ALA A 172 -7.08 4.45 -18.14
N GLN A 173 -7.28 3.17 -17.78
CA GLN A 173 -8.42 2.71 -17.00
C GLN A 173 -8.30 3.14 -15.53
N GLU A 174 -7.11 3.00 -14.93
CA GLU A 174 -6.84 3.51 -13.59
C GLU A 174 -7.03 5.03 -13.53
N LEU A 175 -6.52 5.79 -14.51
CA LEU A 175 -6.73 7.24 -14.57
C LEU A 175 -8.21 7.62 -14.70
N ALA A 176 -8.98 6.88 -15.49
CA ALA A 176 -10.42 7.10 -15.61
C ALA A 176 -11.14 6.78 -14.30
N LEU A 177 -10.73 5.74 -13.58
CA LEU A 177 -11.28 5.41 -12.27
C LEU A 177 -10.98 6.51 -11.24
N VAL A 178 -9.76 7.02 -11.19
CA VAL A 178 -9.39 8.12 -10.29
C VAL A 178 -10.17 9.40 -10.59
N GLN A 179 -10.42 9.68 -11.88
CA GLN A 179 -11.32 10.76 -12.28
C GLN A 179 -12.73 10.55 -11.72
N ASN A 180 -13.31 9.36 -11.88
CA ASN A 180 -14.63 9.05 -11.33
C ASN A 180 -14.67 9.16 -9.80
N ILE A 181 -13.60 8.75 -9.11
CA ILE A 181 -13.46 8.92 -7.65
C ILE A 181 -13.49 10.40 -7.28
N ALA A 182 -12.71 11.24 -7.96
CA ALA A 182 -12.68 12.68 -7.70
C ALA A 182 -14.06 13.32 -7.91
N ASP A 183 -14.74 12.96 -9.00
CA ASP A 183 -16.08 13.46 -9.31
C ASP A 183 -17.10 13.01 -8.25
N PHE A 184 -17.05 11.75 -7.81
CA PHE A 184 -17.94 11.23 -6.75
C PHE A 184 -17.74 11.94 -5.42
N LEU A 185 -16.47 12.22 -5.06
CA LEU A 185 -16.09 12.96 -3.86
C LEU A 185 -16.39 14.46 -3.93
N GLU A 186 -16.96 14.94 -5.05
CA GLU A 186 -17.26 16.35 -5.33
C GLU A 186 -16.01 17.24 -5.30
N ILE A 187 -14.89 16.71 -5.77
CA ILE A 187 -13.65 17.48 -5.92
C ILE A 187 -13.74 18.23 -7.24
N PRO A 188 -13.77 19.58 -7.25
CA PRO A 188 -13.88 20.35 -8.48
C PRO A 188 -12.71 20.06 -9.43
N PRO A 189 -12.93 20.12 -10.76
CA PRO A 189 -11.91 19.82 -11.76
C PRO A 189 -10.60 20.60 -11.58
N TYR A 190 -10.69 21.84 -11.08
CA TYR A 190 -9.53 22.67 -10.78
C TYR A 190 -8.63 22.09 -9.67
N ASP A 191 -9.21 21.65 -8.55
CA ASP A 191 -8.45 21.05 -7.45
C ASP A 191 -7.89 19.68 -7.87
N HIS A 192 -8.69 18.89 -8.60
CA HIS A 192 -8.22 17.62 -9.14
C HIS A 192 -7.04 17.82 -10.12
N LEU A 193 -7.10 18.80 -11.01
CA LEU A 193 -6.02 19.10 -11.95
C LEU A 193 -4.72 19.49 -11.23
N SER A 194 -4.80 20.26 -10.14
CA SER A 194 -3.64 20.64 -9.31
C SER A 194 -2.95 19.43 -8.67
N ILE A 195 -3.71 18.39 -8.30
CA ILE A 195 -3.16 17.11 -7.81
C ILE A 195 -2.58 16.32 -8.99
N LYS A 196 -3.37 16.11 -10.05
CA LYS A 196 -3.01 15.28 -11.21
C LYS A 196 -1.76 15.78 -11.93
N SER A 197 -1.59 17.10 -12.07
CA SER A 197 -0.47 17.71 -12.80
C SER A 197 0.89 17.32 -12.21
N LYS A 198 0.98 17.17 -10.88
CA LYS A 198 2.18 16.71 -10.16
C LYS A 198 2.68 15.36 -10.67
N TYR A 199 1.77 14.45 -10.99
CA TYR A 199 2.11 13.06 -11.36
C TYR A 199 2.18 12.87 -12.88
N VAL A 200 1.15 13.34 -13.60
CA VAL A 200 1.03 13.13 -15.06
C VAL A 200 1.94 14.08 -15.85
N GLY A 201 2.17 15.30 -15.36
CA GLY A 201 2.98 16.31 -16.03
C GLY A 201 4.50 16.16 -15.80
N GLY A 202 4.90 15.47 -14.72
CA GLY A 202 6.30 15.29 -14.32
C GLY A 202 7.06 14.18 -15.08
N ALA A 203 6.35 13.21 -15.64
CA ALA A 203 6.96 12.00 -16.22
C ALA A 203 7.45 12.16 -17.68
N GLY A 204 7.07 13.23 -18.39
CA GLY A 204 7.28 13.31 -19.85
C GLY A 204 7.70 14.66 -20.45
N ARG A 205 7.86 15.74 -19.66
CA ARG A 205 8.27 17.04 -20.21
C ARG A 205 9.75 17.31 -19.99
N ALA A 206 10.51 17.16 -21.07
CA ALA A 206 11.89 17.62 -21.18
C ALA A 206 12.02 19.06 -20.65
N ARG A 207 13.07 19.27 -19.86
CA ARG A 207 13.41 20.52 -19.16
C ARG A 207 13.75 21.64 -20.16
N THR A 208 12.75 22.32 -20.70
CA THR A 208 12.90 23.67 -21.25
C THR A 208 12.52 24.71 -20.20
N GLN A 209 13.21 25.86 -20.15
CA GLN A 209 12.94 26.93 -19.16
C GLN A 209 11.49 27.45 -19.22
N ALA A 210 10.82 27.39 -20.37
CA ALA A 210 9.39 27.69 -20.50
C ALA A 210 8.47 26.67 -19.78
N ALA A 211 8.90 25.41 -19.67
CA ALA A 211 8.23 24.40 -18.83
C ALA A 211 8.51 24.62 -17.33
N GLY A 212 9.56 25.38 -16.99
CA GLY A 212 9.94 25.70 -15.61
C GLY A 212 8.97 26.64 -14.91
N ASP A 213 8.32 27.54 -15.64
CA ASP A 213 7.29 28.44 -15.09
C ASP A 213 5.93 27.75 -15.03
N SER A 214 5.57 27.03 -16.10
CA SER A 214 4.26 26.35 -16.24
C SER A 214 3.93 25.48 -15.03
N ARG A 215 4.93 24.76 -14.49
CA ARG A 215 4.74 23.92 -13.29
C ARG A 215 4.20 24.69 -12.08
N TYR A 216 4.58 25.96 -11.91
CA TYR A 216 4.15 26.74 -10.75
C TYR A 216 2.72 27.25 -10.91
N TYR A 217 2.30 27.55 -12.14
CA TYR A 217 0.89 27.79 -12.44
C TYR A 217 0.08 26.50 -12.25
N GLU A 218 0.56 25.37 -12.76
CA GLU A 218 -0.08 24.05 -12.64
C GLU A 218 -0.25 23.60 -11.18
N VAL A 219 0.75 23.83 -10.31
CA VAL A 219 0.65 23.55 -8.86
C VAL A 219 -0.47 24.39 -8.23
N LEU A 220 -0.64 25.63 -8.67
CA LEU A 220 -1.76 26.48 -8.26
C LEU A 220 -3.03 26.23 -9.08
N GLY A 221 -3.10 25.21 -9.94
CA GLY A 221 -4.26 24.93 -10.80
C GLY A 221 -4.56 25.99 -11.87
N LEU A 222 -3.64 26.90 -12.14
CA LEU A 222 -3.81 28.05 -13.03
C LEU A 222 -3.25 27.81 -14.43
N ALA A 223 -3.75 28.57 -15.39
CA ALA A 223 -3.16 28.65 -16.73
C ALA A 223 -1.84 29.46 -16.69
N PRO A 224 -0.88 29.20 -17.60
CA PRO A 224 0.43 29.88 -17.61
C PRO A 224 0.40 31.41 -17.82
N ASP A 225 -0.72 31.94 -18.27
CA ASP A 225 -0.99 33.37 -18.52
C ASP A 225 -1.81 34.04 -17.40
N ALA A 226 -2.11 33.31 -16.31
CA ALA A 226 -2.90 33.82 -15.20
C ALA A 226 -2.27 35.08 -14.57
N GLY A 227 -3.10 36.06 -14.27
CA GLY A 227 -2.70 37.34 -13.68
C GLY A 227 -2.29 37.22 -12.21
N PHE A 228 -1.58 38.21 -11.69
CA PHE A 228 -1.10 38.18 -10.30
C PHE A 228 -2.22 38.11 -9.25
N ASP A 229 -3.37 38.75 -9.51
CA ASP A 229 -4.53 38.68 -8.62
C ASP A 229 -5.15 37.28 -8.57
N GLU A 230 -5.18 36.58 -9.71
CA GLU A 230 -5.64 35.18 -9.80
C GLU A 230 -4.69 34.26 -9.04
N ILE A 231 -3.37 34.45 -9.19
CA ILE A 231 -2.33 33.73 -8.46
C ILE A 231 -2.50 33.89 -6.95
N LYS A 232 -2.74 35.12 -6.48
CA LYS A 232 -2.95 35.42 -5.07
C LYS A 232 -4.24 34.80 -4.53
N SER A 233 -5.31 34.83 -5.32
CA SER A 233 -6.60 34.23 -4.97
C SER A 233 -6.50 32.71 -4.87
N ALA A 234 -5.94 32.07 -5.89
CA ALA A 234 -5.68 30.63 -5.96
C ALA A 234 -4.85 30.15 -4.77
N TYR A 235 -3.70 30.81 -4.52
CA TYR A 235 -2.83 30.47 -3.39
C TYR A 235 -3.59 30.53 -2.05
N ARG A 236 -4.33 31.61 -1.78
CA ARG A 236 -5.12 31.73 -0.55
C ARG A 236 -6.16 30.62 -0.41
N GLY A 237 -6.87 30.32 -1.50
CA GLY A 237 -7.87 29.25 -1.51
C GLY A 237 -7.26 27.88 -1.23
N LEU A 238 -6.17 27.54 -1.90
CA LEU A 238 -5.46 26.26 -1.72
C LEU A 238 -4.81 26.16 -0.33
N SER A 239 -4.23 27.25 0.19
CA SER A 239 -3.66 27.28 1.55
C SER A 239 -4.71 27.06 2.64
N MET A 240 -5.96 27.49 2.44
CA MET A 240 -7.03 27.20 3.41
C MET A 240 -7.48 25.73 3.36
N LYS A 241 -7.45 25.12 2.17
CA LYS A 241 -7.85 23.71 1.94
C LYS A 241 -6.80 22.73 2.45
N TYR A 242 -5.51 23.01 2.23
CA TYR A 242 -4.39 22.14 2.62
C TYR A 242 -3.75 22.52 3.96
N HIS A 243 -4.42 23.34 4.79
CA HIS A 243 -3.86 23.69 6.09
C HIS A 243 -3.74 22.43 6.98
N PRO A 244 -2.58 22.15 7.61
CA PRO A 244 -2.38 20.94 8.40
C PRO A 244 -3.44 20.72 9.49
N ASP A 245 -3.88 21.79 10.14
CA ASP A 245 -4.95 21.73 11.16
C ASP A 245 -6.27 21.15 10.65
N LYS A 246 -6.55 21.24 9.35
CA LYS A 246 -7.79 20.69 8.75
C LYS A 246 -7.82 19.17 8.77
N VAL A 247 -6.66 18.54 8.84
CA VAL A 247 -6.51 17.08 8.76
C VAL A 247 -5.71 16.49 9.91
N GLY A 248 -5.25 17.31 10.87
CA GLY A 248 -4.49 16.84 12.04
C GLY A 248 -5.26 15.83 12.92
N HIS A 249 -6.59 15.86 12.89
CA HIS A 249 -7.44 14.88 13.58
C HIS A 249 -7.38 13.47 12.96
N LEU A 250 -6.88 13.35 11.74
CA LEU A 250 -6.69 12.07 11.05
C LEU A 250 -5.39 11.38 11.46
N GLY A 251 -4.43 12.08 12.07
CA GLY A 251 -3.11 11.53 12.38
C GLY A 251 -1.97 12.40 11.87
N GLU A 252 -0.78 12.16 12.41
CA GLU A 252 0.43 12.91 12.09
C GLU A 252 0.84 12.74 10.63
N GLU A 253 0.69 11.54 10.08
CA GLU A 253 1.07 11.22 8.71
C GLU A 253 0.25 11.99 7.67
N PHE A 254 -1.04 12.24 7.94
CA PHE A 254 -1.90 12.97 7.02
C PHE A 254 -1.71 14.48 7.18
N ARG A 255 -1.33 14.92 8.39
CA ARG A 255 -0.84 16.28 8.61
C ARG A 255 0.42 16.54 7.80
N GLN A 256 1.37 15.61 7.78
CA GLN A 256 2.60 15.72 6.98
C GLN A 256 2.30 15.81 5.47
N VAL A 257 1.35 15.03 4.96
CA VAL A 257 0.92 15.12 3.55
C VAL A 257 0.37 16.52 3.22
N ALA A 258 -0.42 17.10 4.12
CA ALA A 258 -0.91 18.48 3.97
C ALA A 258 0.22 19.52 4.06
N GLU A 259 1.19 19.33 4.95
CA GLU A 259 2.38 20.18 5.08
C GLU A 259 3.26 20.16 3.82
N GLU A 260 3.49 18.98 3.25
CA GLU A 260 4.21 18.82 1.99
C GLU A 260 3.50 19.57 0.86
N LYS A 261 2.18 19.42 0.75
CA LYS A 261 1.40 20.16 -0.25
C LYS A 261 1.47 21.67 -0.01
N MET A 262 1.38 22.11 1.24
CA MET A 262 1.51 23.53 1.59
C MET A 262 2.87 24.09 1.17
N LYS A 263 3.93 23.31 1.37
CA LYS A 263 5.28 23.68 0.95
C LYS A 263 5.37 23.87 -0.56
N GLU A 264 4.81 22.94 -1.34
CA GLU A 264 4.73 23.06 -2.81
C GLU A 264 3.98 24.34 -3.24
N LEU A 265 2.83 24.63 -2.62
CA LEU A 265 2.04 25.83 -2.90
C LEU A 265 2.81 27.11 -2.56
N ASN A 266 3.53 27.13 -1.44
CA ASN A 266 4.38 28.24 -1.01
C ASN A 266 5.50 28.48 -2.02
N GLU A 267 6.20 27.42 -2.45
CA GLU A 267 7.27 27.52 -3.43
C GLU A 267 6.76 28.09 -4.77
N ALA A 268 5.61 27.61 -5.25
CA ALA A 268 4.98 28.11 -6.47
C ALA A 268 4.58 29.59 -6.37
N TYR A 269 3.91 29.97 -5.30
CA TYR A 269 3.49 31.35 -5.09
C TYR A 269 4.68 32.30 -4.98
N GLN A 270 5.74 31.92 -4.24
CA GLN A 270 6.93 32.76 -4.09
C GLN A 270 7.67 32.96 -5.41
N TYR A 271 7.74 31.92 -6.24
CA TYR A 271 8.34 32.02 -7.57
C TYR A 271 7.56 32.99 -8.45
N LEU A 272 6.26 32.79 -8.57
CA LEU A 272 5.40 33.62 -9.41
C LEU A 272 5.36 35.07 -8.91
N LYS A 273 5.28 35.29 -7.61
CA LYS A 273 5.37 36.64 -7.02
C LYS A 273 6.65 37.37 -7.42
N LYS A 274 7.80 36.69 -7.43
CA LYS A 274 9.08 37.28 -7.89
C LYS A 274 9.07 37.60 -9.39
N LYS A 275 8.40 36.78 -10.19
CA LYS A 275 8.26 36.98 -11.64
C LYS A 275 7.45 38.24 -11.97
N PHE A 276 6.33 38.47 -11.28
CA PHE A 276 5.49 39.66 -11.48
C PHE A 276 6.05 40.94 -10.86
N ALA A 277 7.05 40.83 -9.99
CA ALA A 277 7.74 41.97 -9.39
C ALA A 277 8.92 42.51 -10.25
N LYS A 278 9.22 41.87 -11.38
CA LYS A 278 10.23 42.29 -12.36
C LYS A 278 9.55 42.90 -13.58
#